data_AF-A0A933ZA38-F1
#
_entry.id   AF-A0A933ZA38-F1
#
_cell.length_a   1.000
_cell.length_b   1.000
_cell.length_c   1.000
_cell.angle_alpha   90.00
_cell.angle_beta   90.00
_cell.angle_gamma   90.00
#
_symmetry.space_group_name_H-M   'P 1'
#
loop_
_entity.id
_entity.type
_entity.pdbx_description
1 polymer ?
#
loop_
_entity_poly.entity_id
_entity_poly.type
_entity_poly.pdbx_seq_one_letter_code
_entity_poly.pdbx_strand_id
1 'polypeptide(L)'
;MADNDNEDTRRLQVLDELASLRLRVSELEASLGIPPADPLAIGLVALASNCVYVAQDGIIRLASPGFQDLVHFSASELEGMHVAALVHPDEAAAVKKMFVERPGEDPRGPGPFRVVTQQGDIRWVVGTVIPVRYRGVPATLGLLVDITEFTQSLPGLLAKE
;
A
#
# COMPACT_ATOMS: atom_id res chain seq x y z
N MET A 1 -0.68 9.92 -44.67
CA MET A 1 -1.96 9.81 -43.95
C MET A 1 -2.49 8.37 -43.85
N ALA A 2 -1.99 7.40 -44.65
CA ALA A 2 -2.48 6.01 -44.65
C ALA A 2 -1.73 5.03 -43.71
N ASP A 3 -0.65 5.46 -43.06
CA ASP A 3 0.20 4.59 -42.22
C ASP A 3 -0.32 4.48 -40.77
N ASN A 4 -1.01 5.51 -40.29
CA ASN A 4 -1.55 5.59 -38.93
C ASN A 4 -2.75 4.64 -38.70
N ASP A 5 -3.59 4.44 -39.73
CA ASP A 5 -4.75 3.54 -39.67
C ASP A 5 -4.36 2.07 -39.49
N ASN A 6 -3.21 1.66 -40.05
CA ASN A 6 -2.71 0.29 -39.95
C ASN A 6 -2.09 0.01 -38.58
N GLU A 7 -1.44 1.02 -37.99
CA GLU A 7 -0.91 0.94 -36.63
C GLU A 7 -2.02 0.93 -35.57
N ASP A 8 -3.06 1.73 -35.75
CA ASP A 8 -4.23 1.73 -34.87
C ASP A 8 -5.04 0.44 -34.97
N THR A 9 -5.18 -0.13 -36.18
CA THR A 9 -5.81 -1.45 -36.37
C THR A 9 -5.01 -2.55 -35.67
N ARG A 10 -3.67 -2.54 -35.78
CA ARG A 10 -2.80 -3.50 -35.07
C ARG A 10 -2.88 -3.34 -33.55
N ARG A 11 -2.93 -2.10 -33.05
CA ARG A 11 -3.13 -1.83 -31.62
C ARG A 11 -4.46 -2.40 -31.12
N LEU A 12 -5.56 -2.17 -31.84
CA LEU A 12 -6.86 -2.74 -31.49
C LEU A 12 -6.83 -4.27 -31.48
N GLN A 13 -6.19 -4.88 -32.47
CA GLN A 13 -6.07 -6.33 -32.57
C GLN A 13 -5.28 -6.93 -31.40
N VAL A 14 -4.15 -6.29 -31.02
CA VAL A 14 -3.37 -6.70 -29.85
C VAL A 14 -4.18 -6.52 -28.55
N LEU A 15 -4.96 -5.46 -28.42
CA LEU A 15 -5.80 -5.23 -27.24
C LEU A 15 -6.92 -6.28 -27.12
N ASP A 16 -7.53 -6.67 -28.24
CA ASP A 16 -8.56 -7.72 -28.28
C ASP A 16 -7.97 -9.10 -27.94
N GLU A 17 -6.81 -9.43 -28.50
CA GLU A 17 -6.07 -10.65 -28.17
C GLU A 17 -5.67 -10.69 -26.69
N LEU A 18 -5.18 -9.58 -26.12
CA LEU A 18 -4.86 -9.48 -24.70
C LEU A 18 -6.10 -9.64 -23.81
N ALA A 19 -7.24 -9.07 -24.21
CA ALA A 19 -8.50 -9.20 -23.47
C ALA A 19 -8.98 -10.67 -23.48
N SER A 20 -8.91 -11.33 -24.63
CA SER A 20 -9.26 -12.75 -24.78
C SER A 20 -8.34 -13.67 -23.96
N LEU A 21 -7.03 -13.42 -23.98
CA LEU A 21 -6.07 -14.16 -23.16
C LEU A 21 -6.32 -13.97 -21.67
N ARG A 22 -6.63 -12.75 -21.22
CA ARG A 22 -7.00 -12.48 -19.82
C ARG A 22 -8.24 -13.26 -19.39
N LEU A 23 -9.25 -13.33 -20.26
CA LEU A 23 -10.46 -14.11 -19.98
C LEU A 23 -10.13 -15.60 -19.80
N ARG A 24 -9.33 -16.15 -20.72
CA ARG A 24 -8.88 -17.55 -20.69
C ARG A 24 -8.08 -17.89 -19.43
N VAL A 25 -7.20 -16.98 -19.01
CA VAL A 25 -6.42 -17.11 -17.77
C VAL A 25 -7.36 -17.13 -16.56
N SER A 26 -8.34 -16.23 -16.52
CA SER A 26 -9.29 -16.15 -15.41
C SER A 26 -10.17 -17.40 -15.30
N GLU A 27 -10.58 -18.00 -16.43
CA GLU A 27 -11.30 -19.28 -16.46
C GLU A 27 -10.44 -20.45 -15.93
N LEU A 28 -9.16 -20.49 -16.32
CA LEU A 28 -8.21 -21.50 -15.86
C LEU A 28 -7.93 -21.36 -14.35
N GLU A 29 -7.71 -20.14 -13.87
CA GLU A 29 -7.52 -19.83 -12.46
C GLU A 29 -8.73 -20.30 -11.64
N ALA A 30 -9.96 -20.00 -12.09
CA ALA A 30 -11.19 -20.46 -11.44
C ALA A 30 -11.31 -21.99 -11.38
N SER A 31 -10.94 -22.69 -12.46
CA SER A 31 -10.91 -24.16 -12.52
C SER A 31 -9.90 -24.78 -11.54
N LEU A 32 -8.77 -24.09 -11.34
CA LEU A 32 -7.72 -24.47 -10.40
C LEU A 32 -8.00 -24.00 -8.95
N GLY A 33 -9.12 -23.33 -8.69
CA GLY A 33 -9.44 -22.74 -7.39
C GLY A 33 -8.50 -21.59 -7.00
N ILE A 34 -7.78 -21.02 -7.97
CA ILE A 34 -6.94 -19.84 -7.80
C ILE A 34 -7.88 -18.63 -7.89
N PRO A 35 -8.10 -17.88 -6.80
CA PRO A 35 -8.89 -16.66 -6.88
C PRO A 35 -8.15 -15.67 -7.79
N PRO A 36 -8.88 -14.90 -8.64
CA PRO A 36 -8.25 -13.88 -9.46
C PRO A 36 -7.46 -12.95 -8.56
N ALA A 37 -6.21 -12.65 -8.96
CA ALA A 37 -5.34 -11.79 -8.19
C ALA A 37 -6.03 -10.44 -7.96
N ASP A 38 -6.15 -10.03 -6.69
CA ASP A 38 -6.83 -8.79 -6.33
C ASP A 38 -6.14 -7.62 -7.06
N PRO A 39 -6.85 -6.77 -7.83
CA PRO A 39 -6.26 -5.65 -8.55
C PRO A 39 -5.42 -4.74 -7.66
N LEU A 40 -5.79 -4.64 -6.38
CA LEU A 40 -5.08 -3.87 -5.38
C LEU A 40 -3.79 -4.58 -4.91
N ALA A 41 -3.79 -5.91 -4.87
CA ALA A 41 -2.58 -6.71 -4.63
C ALA A 41 -1.60 -6.61 -5.81
N ILE A 42 -2.09 -6.63 -7.05
CA ILE A 42 -1.27 -6.40 -8.25
C ILE A 42 -0.69 -4.98 -8.24
N GLY A 43 -1.51 -3.98 -7.93
CA GLY A 43 -1.07 -2.58 -7.83
C GLY A 43 -0.03 -2.36 -6.72
N LEU A 44 -0.21 -3.00 -5.57
CA LEU A 44 0.75 -3.01 -4.46
C LEU A 44 2.12 -3.57 -4.88
N VAL A 45 2.12 -4.71 -5.57
CA VAL A 45 3.34 -5.35 -6.07
C VAL A 45 4.01 -4.51 -7.17
N ALA A 46 3.23 -3.85 -8.03
CA ALA A 46 3.76 -2.93 -9.04
C ALA A 46 4.42 -1.68 -8.43
N LEU A 47 4.00 -1.31 -7.21
CA LEU A 47 4.59 -0.25 -6.40
C LEU A 47 5.56 -0.81 -5.35
N ALA A 48 6.16 -1.99 -5.54
CA ALA A 48 6.91 -2.71 -4.51
C ALA A 48 8.04 -1.91 -3.83
N SER A 49 8.63 -0.93 -4.51
CA SER A 49 9.63 0.00 -3.93
C SER A 49 9.04 1.01 -2.95
N ASN A 50 7.72 1.17 -2.93
CA ASN A 50 7.00 2.04 -2.01
C ASN A 50 6.58 1.24 -0.77
N CYS A 51 6.64 1.89 0.40
CA CYS A 51 6.18 1.28 1.65
C CYS A 51 4.66 1.35 1.71
N VAL A 52 3.96 0.30 1.27
CA VAL A 52 2.51 0.30 1.13
C VAL A 52 1.89 -0.90 1.83
N TYR A 53 0.74 -0.70 2.46
CA TYR A 53 -0.05 -1.76 3.07
C TYR A 53 -1.54 -1.58 2.80
N VAL A 54 -2.30 -2.67 2.95
CA VAL A 54 -3.76 -2.66 2.98
C VAL A 54 -4.23 -3.18 4.32
N ALA A 55 -5.15 -2.44 4.94
CA ALA A 55 -5.74 -2.82 6.21
C ALA A 55 -7.27 -2.79 6.16
N GLN A 56 -7.90 -3.68 6.92
CA GLN A 56 -9.35 -3.72 7.17
C GLN A 56 -9.56 -3.54 8.66
N ASP A 57 -10.35 -2.55 9.07
CA ASP A 57 -10.53 -2.18 10.49
C ASP A 57 -9.19 -1.96 11.24
N GLY A 58 -8.20 -1.40 10.54
CA GLY A 58 -6.85 -1.19 11.04
C GLY A 58 -5.98 -2.46 11.09
N ILE A 59 -6.50 -3.62 10.71
CA ILE A 59 -5.78 -4.90 10.66
C ILE A 59 -5.15 -5.10 9.28
N ILE A 60 -3.83 -5.28 9.23
CA ILE A 60 -3.07 -5.48 8.01
C ILE A 60 -3.49 -6.82 7.36
N ARG A 61 -3.84 -6.75 6.07
CA ARG A 61 -4.15 -7.90 5.22
C ARG A 61 -3.10 -8.12 4.14
N LEU A 62 -2.44 -7.05 3.69
CA LEU A 62 -1.35 -7.10 2.73
C LEU A 62 -0.30 -6.05 3.06
N ALA A 63 0.96 -6.38 2.80
CA ALA A 63 2.10 -5.51 2.95
C ALA A 63 3.03 -5.66 1.74
N SER A 64 3.47 -4.55 1.15
CA SER A 64 4.49 -4.57 0.10
C SER A 64 5.85 -5.00 0.68
N PRO A 65 6.79 -5.51 -0.16
CA PRO A 65 8.16 -5.76 0.27
C PRO A 65 8.82 -4.51 0.87
N GLY A 66 8.64 -3.33 0.26
CA GLY A 66 9.16 -2.08 0.83
C GLY A 66 8.62 -1.77 2.23
N PHE A 67 7.35 -2.08 2.51
CA PHE A 67 6.82 -1.92 3.87
C PHE A 67 7.44 -2.92 4.84
N GLN A 68 7.62 -4.18 4.44
CA GLN A 68 8.32 -5.20 5.24
C GLN A 68 9.75 -4.74 5.57
N ASP A 69 10.48 -4.21 4.58
CA ASP A 69 11.84 -3.70 4.75
C ASP A 69 11.90 -2.44 5.63
N LEU A 70 10.85 -1.62 5.65
CA LEU A 70 10.78 -0.46 6.54
C LEU A 70 10.64 -0.87 8.02
N VAL A 71 9.75 -1.81 8.32
CA VAL A 71 9.42 -2.19 9.70
C VAL A 71 10.18 -3.43 10.19
N HIS A 72 10.95 -4.09 9.31
CA HIS A 72 11.69 -5.33 9.57
C HIS A 72 10.80 -6.49 10.02
N PHE A 73 9.55 -6.57 9.54
CA PHE A 73 8.66 -7.71 9.76
C PHE A 73 8.37 -8.39 8.43
N SER A 74 8.27 -9.73 8.43
CA SER A 74 7.82 -10.48 7.26
C SER A 74 6.32 -10.27 6.99
N ALA A 75 5.89 -10.51 5.75
CA ALA A 75 4.47 -10.46 5.38
C ALA A 75 3.57 -11.31 6.30
N SER A 76 4.04 -12.50 6.70
CA SER A 76 3.29 -13.41 7.57
C SER A 76 3.17 -12.92 9.00
N GLU A 77 4.16 -12.17 9.50
CA GLU A 77 4.08 -11.56 10.83
C GLU A 77 3.18 -10.34 10.82
N LEU A 78 3.21 -9.56 9.74
CA LEU A 78 2.38 -8.37 9.57
C LEU A 78 0.90 -8.73 9.38
N GLU A 79 0.58 -9.83 8.70
CA GLU A 79 -0.80 -10.24 8.48
C GLU A 79 -1.52 -10.48 9.81
N GLY A 80 -2.59 -9.72 10.06
CA GLY A 80 -3.34 -9.76 11.32
C GLY A 80 -2.88 -8.77 12.39
N MET A 81 -1.74 -8.08 12.20
CA MET A 81 -1.33 -7.01 13.10
C MET A 81 -2.16 -5.74 12.89
N HIS A 82 -2.41 -5.00 13.97
CA HIS A 82 -3.03 -3.69 13.88
C HIS A 82 -1.99 -2.62 13.52
N VAL A 83 -2.24 -1.79 12.51
CA VAL A 83 -1.27 -0.80 11.99
C VAL A 83 -0.75 0.17 13.06
N ALA A 84 -1.61 0.59 14.00
CA ALA A 84 -1.22 1.48 15.10
C ALA A 84 -0.26 0.83 16.12
N ALA A 85 -0.11 -0.51 16.13
CA ALA A 85 0.86 -1.19 16.99
C ALA A 85 2.30 -1.02 16.50
N LEU A 86 2.49 -0.65 15.22
CA LEU A 86 3.79 -0.34 14.64
C LEU A 86 4.18 1.13 14.85
N VAL A 87 3.29 1.95 15.40
CA VAL A 87 3.51 3.39 15.61
C VAL A 87 4.06 3.60 17.02
N HIS A 88 4.99 4.55 17.16
CA HIS A 88 5.51 4.92 18.47
C HIS A 88 4.36 5.36 19.41
N PRO A 89 4.37 4.99 20.71
CA PRO A 89 3.25 5.23 21.63
C PRO A 89 2.74 6.67 21.67
N ASP A 90 3.64 7.64 21.58
CA ASP A 90 3.32 9.08 21.59
C ASP A 90 2.40 9.49 20.42
N GLU A 91 2.55 8.85 19.25
CA GLU A 91 1.78 9.16 18.05
C GLU A 91 0.63 8.15 17.78
N ALA A 92 0.64 6.98 18.43
CA ALA A 92 -0.27 5.88 18.14
C ALA A 92 -1.75 6.26 18.22
N ALA A 93 -2.13 7.07 19.22
CA ALA A 93 -3.51 7.54 19.38
C ALA A 93 -3.95 8.48 18.25
N ALA A 94 -3.09 9.43 17.85
CA ALA A 94 -3.37 10.36 16.76
C ALA A 94 -3.48 9.63 15.41
N VAL A 95 -2.55 8.71 15.15
CA VAL A 95 -2.54 7.89 13.94
C VAL A 95 -3.78 7.00 13.87
N LYS A 96 -4.15 6.32 14.97
CA LYS A 96 -5.38 5.50 15.01
C LYS A 96 -6.62 6.33 14.68
N LYS A 97 -6.76 7.49 15.31
CA LYS A 97 -7.91 8.38 15.08
C LYS A 97 -8.03 8.82 13.61
N MET A 98 -6.92 9.22 13.00
CA MET A 98 -6.95 9.76 11.62
C MET A 98 -6.98 8.67 10.54
N PHE A 99 -6.24 7.58 10.72
CA PHE A 99 -6.08 6.56 9.68
C PHE A 99 -7.02 5.37 9.81
N VAL A 100 -7.52 5.08 11.02
CA VAL A 100 -8.40 3.93 11.26
C VAL A 100 -9.83 4.37 11.50
N GLU A 101 -10.05 5.34 12.38
CA GLU A 101 -11.40 5.76 12.77
C GLU A 101 -12.03 6.73 11.76
N ARG A 102 -11.22 7.52 11.06
CA ARG A 102 -11.68 8.55 10.12
C ARG A 102 -10.91 8.55 8.79
N PRO A 103 -10.76 7.38 8.14
CA PRO A 103 -10.00 7.29 6.91
C PRO A 103 -10.58 8.21 5.82
N GLY A 104 -9.74 9.06 5.25
CA GLY A 104 -10.12 9.98 4.18
C GLY A 104 -10.60 11.37 4.62
N GLU A 105 -10.77 11.67 5.92
CA GLU A 105 -11.08 13.04 6.39
C GLU A 105 -9.88 13.98 6.15
N ASP A 106 -8.66 13.54 6.49
CA ASP A 106 -7.41 14.09 5.94
C ASP A 106 -6.49 12.92 5.56
N PRO A 107 -6.34 12.64 4.25
CA PRO A 107 -5.50 11.56 3.79
C PRO A 107 -4.05 11.67 4.25
N ARG A 108 -3.54 12.88 4.52
CA ARG A 108 -2.12 13.13 4.86
C ARG A 108 -1.77 12.87 6.32
N GLY A 109 -2.77 12.58 7.15
CA GLY A 109 -2.55 12.21 8.55
C GLY A 109 -1.97 13.33 9.43
N PRO A 110 -1.39 12.96 10.59
CA PRO A 110 -0.91 13.92 11.58
C PRO A 110 0.44 14.59 11.23
N GLY A 111 0.88 14.52 9.97
CA GLY A 111 2.24 14.89 9.55
C GLY A 111 3.27 13.78 9.81
N PRO A 112 4.57 14.09 9.91
CA PRO A 112 5.61 13.11 10.23
C PRO A 112 5.37 12.43 11.57
N PHE A 113 5.51 11.10 11.63
CA PHE A 113 5.40 10.30 12.85
C PHE A 113 6.44 9.19 12.87
N ARG A 114 6.60 8.57 14.04
CA ARG A 114 7.57 7.49 14.26
C ARG A 114 6.90 6.13 14.15
N VAL A 115 7.54 5.22 13.42
CA VAL A 115 7.25 3.78 13.46
C VAL A 115 8.39 3.04 14.16
N VAL A 116 8.03 1.95 14.83
CA VAL A 116 8.95 1.10 15.59
C VAL A 116 9.13 -0.19 14.83
N THR A 117 10.36 -0.53 14.48
CA THR A 117 10.68 -1.78 13.76
C THR A 117 10.60 -2.99 14.71
N GLN A 118 10.64 -4.20 14.17
CA GLN A 118 10.71 -5.43 14.96
C GLN A 118 11.90 -5.44 15.94
N GLN A 119 12.99 -4.78 15.58
CA GLN A 119 14.22 -4.69 16.37
C GLN A 119 14.17 -3.56 17.42
N GLY A 120 13.10 -2.75 17.42
CA GLY A 120 12.93 -1.60 18.31
C GLY A 120 13.52 -0.30 17.77
N ASP A 121 14.03 -0.28 16.54
CA ASP A 121 14.56 0.94 15.92
C ASP A 121 13.43 1.90 15.57
N ILE A 122 13.74 3.19 15.61
CA ILE A 122 12.81 4.26 15.23
C ILE A 122 13.05 4.67 13.79
N ARG A 123 11.99 4.62 12.97
CA ARG A 123 11.96 5.22 11.62
C ARG A 123 10.98 6.37 11.58
N TRP A 124 11.40 7.48 10.98
CA TRP A 124 10.51 8.62 10.74
C TRP A 124 9.82 8.44 9.40
N VAL A 125 8.50 8.58 9.38
CA VAL A 125 7.71 8.41 8.17
C VAL A 125 6.70 9.52 7.99
N VAL A 126 6.33 9.77 6.75
CA VAL A 126 5.10 10.49 6.40
C VAL A 126 4.14 9.49 5.78
N GLY A 127 2.90 9.47 6.28
CA GLY A 127 1.87 8.54 5.84
C GLY A 127 0.76 9.23 5.06
N THR A 128 0.29 8.59 4.01
CA THR A 128 -0.98 8.91 3.35
C THR A 128 -1.89 7.69 3.41
N VAL A 129 -3.13 7.86 3.87
CA VAL A 129 -4.11 6.77 3.96
C VAL A 129 -5.39 7.17 3.23
N ILE A 130 -5.81 6.32 2.29
CA ILE A 130 -7.04 6.52 1.52
C ILE A 130 -7.96 5.32 1.65
N PRO A 131 -9.30 5.53 1.67
CA PRO A 131 -10.26 4.43 1.66
C PRO A 131 -10.25 3.72 0.31
N VAL A 132 -10.29 2.39 0.34
CA VAL A 132 -10.34 1.50 -0.84
C VAL A 132 -11.29 0.33 -0.58
N ARG A 133 -11.42 -0.57 -1.55
CA ARG A 133 -12.03 -1.89 -1.34
C ARG A 133 -10.99 -2.97 -1.58
N TYR A 134 -10.90 -3.92 -0.68
CA TYR A 134 -10.03 -5.09 -0.81
C TYR A 134 -10.87 -6.34 -0.64
N ARG A 135 -10.83 -7.25 -1.62
CA ARG A 135 -11.71 -8.43 -1.69
C ARG A 135 -13.20 -8.11 -1.47
N GLY A 136 -13.67 -6.99 -2.03
CA GLY A 136 -15.06 -6.52 -1.95
C GLY A 136 -15.44 -5.83 -0.63
N VAL A 137 -14.59 -5.87 0.40
CA VAL A 137 -14.85 -5.31 1.72
C VAL A 137 -14.14 -3.94 1.86
N PRO A 138 -14.76 -2.94 2.55
CA PRO A 138 -14.10 -1.68 2.84
C PRO A 138 -12.74 -1.87 3.52
N ALA A 139 -11.75 -1.12 3.06
CA ALA A 139 -10.37 -1.20 3.52
C ALA A 139 -9.69 0.17 3.41
N THR A 140 -8.47 0.27 3.90
CA THR A 140 -7.60 1.43 3.74
C THR A 140 -6.31 1.03 3.05
N LEU A 141 -5.86 1.82 2.08
CA LEU A 141 -4.53 1.74 1.49
C LEU A 141 -3.66 2.78 2.17
N GLY A 142 -2.63 2.33 2.89
CA GLY A 142 -1.63 3.20 3.48
C GLY A 142 -0.36 3.20 2.67
N LEU A 143 0.13 4.38 2.34
CA LEU A 143 1.42 4.65 1.73
C LEU A 143 2.29 5.39 2.74
N LEU A 144 3.47 4.88 3.03
CA LEU A 144 4.48 5.51 3.86
C LEU A 144 5.68 5.92 3.00
N VAL A 145 6.29 7.02 3.36
CA VAL A 145 7.60 7.46 2.86
C VAL A 145 8.54 7.51 4.05
N ASP A 146 9.63 6.74 3.99
CA ASP A 146 10.71 6.82 4.99
C ASP A 146 11.46 8.14 4.80
N ILE A 147 11.49 8.96 5.85
CA ILE A 147 12.19 10.24 5.90
C ILE A 147 13.25 10.24 7.01
N THR A 148 13.67 9.06 7.47
CA THR A 148 14.65 8.90 8.56
C THR A 148 15.96 9.56 8.19
N GLU A 149 16.49 9.30 6.99
CA GLU A 149 17.74 9.91 6.50
C GLU A 149 17.63 11.45 6.40
N PHE A 150 16.49 11.94 5.92
CA PHE A 150 16.23 13.37 5.81
C PHE A 150 16.17 14.06 7.18
N THR A 151 15.56 13.40 8.17
CA THR A 151 15.47 13.89 9.55
C THR A 151 16.83 13.90 10.24
N GLN A 152 17.62 12.83 10.07
CA GLN A 152 18.98 12.74 10.63
C GLN A 152 19.91 13.78 10.02
N SER A 153 19.69 14.14 8.75
CA SER A 153 20.45 15.18 8.05
C SER A 153 20.08 16.61 8.46
N LEU A 154 18.87 16.84 9.01
CA LEU A 154 18.37 18.17 9.37
C LEU A 154 17.56 18.17 10.69
N PRO A 155 18.25 18.12 11.87
CA PRO A 155 17.61 17.87 13.17
C PRO A 155 16.55 18.90 13.63
N GLY A 156 16.47 20.08 12.98
CA GLY A 156 15.59 21.17 13.38
C GLY A 156 14.18 21.16 12.76
N LEU A 157 13.91 20.31 11.77
CA LEU A 157 12.66 20.39 11.00
C LEU A 157 11.42 19.85 11.74
N LEU A 158 11.63 19.04 12.78
CA LEU A 158 10.55 18.35 13.50
C LEU A 158 10.35 18.86 14.94
N ALA A 159 11.02 19.94 15.33
CA ALA A 159 10.77 20.59 16.61
C ALA A 159 9.35 21.19 16.59
N LYS A 160 8.39 20.49 17.20
CA LYS A 160 7.09 21.06 17.53
C LYS A 160 7.32 22.11 18.62
N GLU A 161 7.05 23.38 18.28
CA GLU A 161 6.99 24.50 19.23
C GLU A 161 5.96 24.28 20.35
#